data_AF-A0A7C5NUB1-F1
#
_entry.id   AF-A0A7C5NUB1-F1
#
_cell.length_a   1.000
_cell.length_b   1.000
_cell.length_c   1.000
_cell.angle_alpha   90.00
_cell.angle_beta   90.00
_cell.angle_gamma   90.00
#
_symmetry.space_group_name_H-M   'P 1'
#
loop_
_entity.id
_entity.type
_entity.pdbx_description
1 polymer ?
#
loop_
_entity_poly.entity_id
_entity_poly.type
_entity_poly.pdbx_seq_one_letter_code
_entity_poly.pdbx_strand_id
1 'polypeptide(L)'
;MKNWILTYCVLLLPALAAAEVGDLTYVVCKQPYLTSSSVYMMVNLTKPSPNAALLHPKAQAGSTILPSKVSVSIARDGATADAKVLDVLRFDFTGTGTFKDAIELKLKQVSYRSINSMHFSGLLPITLRLNGADCPAALTYAMYSDARPKLNRPAYLSFSVQMAVQGKCKFGRKTLSVRIFDRDGNGSFGKEAKPEISGALVTNSSPNISPKGDTFMVDFGDGSFSPSTKEFYWNQPFQVDGKWYKLKISANGKKVKAVHANVAMGIIAHKAEKWSVILTNKDVSLNIIGGPQGAAVPVGEYHLVTFQEFSAPDDKGRRGCVNSWNVVGTDEKAEALVVTKGKDTTLPAGCPLVAEPVIVSAGVSDKKKTIMLNMKLYSLNGGSTMNSESIETLGGGRPPAPKFKILDASGQAVHQGTLEYG
;
A
#
# COMPACT_ATOMS: atom_id res chain seq x y z
N MET A 1 34.35 -32.41 2.30
CA MET A 1 33.02 -31.84 1.98
C MET A 1 32.00 -32.45 2.93
N LYS A 2 31.52 -31.72 3.94
CA LYS A 2 30.52 -32.20 4.90
C LYS A 2 29.15 -31.66 4.48
N ASN A 3 28.27 -32.55 4.03
CA ASN A 3 26.88 -32.24 3.66
C ASN A 3 26.09 -31.91 4.92
N TRP A 4 25.60 -30.68 5.03
CA TRP A 4 24.58 -30.30 6.01
C TRP A 4 23.21 -30.69 5.45
N ILE A 5 22.67 -31.81 5.92
CA ILE A 5 21.27 -32.18 5.69
C ILE A 5 20.43 -31.29 6.62
N LEU A 6 19.77 -30.27 6.06
CA LEU A 6 18.69 -29.58 6.75
C LEU A 6 17.56 -30.60 6.93
N THR A 7 17.45 -31.15 8.15
CA THR A 7 16.29 -31.94 8.54
C THR A 7 15.13 -30.97 8.72
N TYR A 8 14.29 -30.83 7.70
CA TYR A 8 12.97 -30.23 7.87
C TYR A 8 12.18 -31.17 8.79
N CYS A 9 11.97 -30.76 10.05
CA CYS A 9 10.89 -31.33 10.84
C CYS A 9 9.59 -31.06 10.09
N VAL A 10 9.11 -32.06 9.34
CA VAL A 10 7.73 -32.11 8.88
C VAL A 10 6.89 -32.27 10.14
N LEU A 11 6.55 -31.15 10.76
CA LEU A 11 5.49 -31.11 11.77
C LEU A 11 4.26 -31.67 11.07
N LEU A 12 3.87 -32.89 11.47
CA LEU A 12 2.56 -33.45 11.19
C LEU A 12 1.55 -32.51 11.85
N LEU A 13 1.14 -31.48 11.11
CA LEU A 13 0.02 -30.65 11.51
C LEU A 13 -1.18 -31.59 11.64
N PRO A 14 -1.86 -31.65 12.80
CA PRO A 14 -3.10 -32.41 12.90
C PRO A 14 -4.00 -31.99 11.74
N ALA A 15 -4.67 -32.96 11.11
CA ALA A 15 -5.61 -32.71 10.03
C ALA A 15 -6.61 -31.64 10.51
N LEU A 16 -6.37 -30.39 10.11
CA LEU A 16 -7.21 -29.27 10.48
C LEU A 16 -8.57 -29.58 9.87
N ALA A 17 -9.56 -29.85 10.73
CA ALA A 17 -10.95 -29.91 10.31
C ALA A 17 -11.20 -28.68 9.43
N ALA A 18 -11.75 -28.90 8.24
CA ALA A 18 -11.98 -27.81 7.29
C ALA A 18 -12.82 -26.75 8.01
N ALA A 19 -12.24 -25.55 8.19
CA ALA A 19 -12.91 -24.45 8.87
C ALA A 19 -14.27 -24.20 8.23
N GLU A 20 -15.32 -24.06 9.05
CA GLU A 20 -16.66 -23.82 8.56
C GLU A 20 -16.72 -22.46 7.85
N VAL A 21 -17.68 -22.29 6.92
CA VAL A 21 -17.89 -20.98 6.29
C VAL A 21 -18.27 -19.96 7.37
N GLY A 22 -17.46 -18.91 7.46
CA GLY A 22 -17.56 -17.88 8.47
C GLY A 22 -16.48 -17.98 9.55
N ASP A 23 -15.84 -19.12 9.76
CA ASP A 23 -14.76 -19.22 10.74
C ASP A 23 -13.46 -18.60 10.19
N LEU A 24 -12.71 -17.97 11.10
CA LEU A 24 -11.45 -17.30 10.84
C LEU A 24 -10.33 -17.94 11.67
N THR A 25 -9.19 -18.15 11.03
CA THR A 25 -7.96 -18.64 11.67
C THR A 25 -6.80 -17.70 11.41
N TYR A 26 -5.91 -17.52 12.39
CA TYR A 26 -4.67 -16.78 12.19
C TYR A 26 -3.82 -17.39 11.08
N VAL A 27 -3.20 -16.54 10.27
CA VAL A 27 -2.30 -16.97 9.18
C VAL A 27 -1.06 -16.09 9.13
N VAL A 28 0.06 -16.68 8.70
CA VAL A 28 1.26 -15.91 8.35
C VAL A 28 1.06 -15.29 6.95
N CYS A 29 1.10 -13.96 6.87
CA CYS A 29 1.06 -13.25 5.60
C CYS A 29 2.34 -13.51 4.79
N LYS A 30 2.24 -14.24 3.68
CA LYS A 30 3.38 -14.53 2.79
C LYS A 30 3.66 -13.45 1.74
N GLN A 31 2.82 -12.41 1.66
CA GLN A 31 2.87 -11.43 0.57
C GLN A 31 3.61 -10.16 0.99
N PRO A 32 4.80 -9.88 0.43
CA PRO A 32 5.60 -8.72 0.81
C PRO A 32 5.03 -7.38 0.31
N TYR A 33 4.08 -7.40 -0.63
CA TYR A 33 3.55 -6.19 -1.27
C TYR A 33 2.52 -5.42 -0.45
N LEU A 34 2.10 -5.93 0.70
CA LEU A 34 1.17 -5.24 1.62
C LEU A 34 1.94 -4.40 2.65
N THR A 35 3.00 -3.72 2.24
CA THR A 35 3.80 -2.86 3.14
C THR A 35 2.96 -1.77 3.79
N SER A 36 1.94 -1.27 3.08
CA SER A 36 1.01 -0.29 3.62
C SER A 36 0.19 -0.81 4.80
N SER A 37 0.03 -2.14 4.96
CA SER A 37 -0.81 -2.72 6.01
C SER A 37 -0.07 -3.04 7.31
N SER A 38 1.02 -2.34 7.62
CA SER A 38 1.90 -2.72 8.71
C SER A 38 2.25 -1.55 9.63
N VAL A 39 2.31 -1.81 10.93
CA VAL A 39 2.77 -0.82 11.91
C VAL A 39 4.28 -0.69 11.78
N TYR A 40 4.71 0.46 11.24
CA TYR A 40 6.12 0.80 11.15
C TYR A 40 6.64 1.24 12.51
N MET A 41 7.59 0.47 13.04
CA MET A 41 8.30 0.78 14.26
C MET A 41 9.73 1.18 13.94
N MET A 42 10.26 2.16 14.67
CA MET A 42 11.68 2.50 14.67
C MET A 42 12.25 2.28 16.07
N VAL A 43 13.38 1.58 16.14
CA VAL A 43 14.07 1.32 17.40
C VAL A 43 15.47 1.87 17.32
N ASN A 44 15.78 2.78 18.26
CA ASN A 44 17.14 3.24 18.49
C ASN A 44 17.91 2.14 19.21
N LEU A 45 19.06 1.77 18.67
CA LEU A 45 19.91 0.73 19.24
C LEU A 45 21.03 1.38 20.06
N THR A 46 21.13 0.99 21.32
CA THR A 46 22.14 1.49 22.28
C THR A 46 22.95 0.33 22.85
N LYS A 47 23.88 0.62 23.79
CA LYS A 47 24.63 -0.43 24.47
C LYS A 47 23.66 -1.33 25.26
N PRO A 48 23.70 -2.67 25.09
CA PRO A 48 22.80 -3.58 25.76
C PRO A 48 23.09 -3.68 27.27
N SER A 49 22.11 -4.20 28.01
CA SER A 49 22.29 -4.60 29.41
C SER A 49 23.41 -5.65 29.53
N PRO A 50 24.23 -5.64 30.60
CA PRO A 50 25.24 -6.68 30.84
C PRO A 50 24.67 -8.11 30.89
N ASN A 51 23.37 -8.26 31.18
CA ASN A 51 22.68 -9.55 31.25
C ASN A 51 22.05 -9.98 29.91
N ALA A 52 22.21 -9.19 28.85
CA ALA A 52 21.77 -9.57 27.52
C ALA A 52 22.69 -10.70 27.01
N ALA A 53 22.11 -11.85 26.66
CA ALA A 53 22.82 -13.01 26.12
C ALA A 53 23.25 -12.79 24.66
N LEU A 54 23.94 -11.67 24.42
CA LEU A 54 24.49 -11.26 23.14
C LEU A 54 25.96 -11.68 23.07
N LEU A 55 26.40 -12.06 21.87
CA LEU A 55 27.71 -12.66 21.69
C LEU A 55 28.80 -11.61 21.52
N HIS A 56 28.53 -10.57 20.74
CA HIS A 56 29.55 -9.61 20.32
C HIS A 56 29.69 -8.44 21.32
N PRO A 57 30.92 -8.02 21.70
CA PRO A 57 31.13 -6.96 22.70
C PRO A 57 30.65 -5.57 22.25
N LYS A 58 30.48 -5.36 20.94
CA LYS A 58 29.88 -4.16 20.34
C LYS A 58 28.41 -4.33 19.95
N ALA A 59 27.75 -5.41 20.38
CA ALA A 59 26.34 -5.60 20.12
C ALA A 59 25.54 -4.39 20.62
N GLN A 60 24.41 -4.13 19.98
CA GLN A 60 23.53 -3.02 20.30
C GLN A 60 22.12 -3.58 20.50
N ALA A 61 21.35 -3.02 21.42
CA ALA A 61 19.97 -3.42 21.65
C ALA A 61 19.07 -2.21 21.90
N GLY A 62 17.78 -2.39 21.64
CA GLY A 62 16.73 -1.44 21.97
C GLY A 62 15.42 -2.18 22.21
N SER A 63 14.45 -1.51 22.81
CA SER A 63 13.12 -2.09 23.03
C SER A 63 12.04 -1.12 22.60
N THR A 64 10.89 -1.67 22.23
CA THR A 64 9.67 -0.93 21.94
C THR A 64 8.45 -1.73 22.35
N ILE A 65 7.28 -1.11 22.32
CA ILE A 65 6.01 -1.75 22.62
C ILE A 65 5.15 -1.61 21.37
N LEU A 66 4.68 -2.73 20.83
CA LEU A 66 3.74 -2.74 19.71
C LEU A 66 2.39 -2.15 20.16
N PRO A 67 1.56 -1.65 19.24
CA PRO A 67 0.22 -1.17 19.61
C PRO A 67 -0.65 -2.26 20.29
N SER A 68 -0.39 -3.54 20.02
CA SER A 68 -0.96 -4.71 20.71
C SER A 68 -0.48 -4.90 22.14
N LYS A 69 0.36 -3.99 22.65
CA LYS A 69 1.00 -4.02 23.97
C LYS A 69 2.02 -5.16 24.14
N VAL A 70 2.43 -5.80 23.05
CA VAL A 70 3.53 -6.75 23.07
C VAL A 70 4.84 -5.98 23.15
N SER A 71 5.61 -6.24 24.21
CA SER A 71 6.97 -5.73 24.34
C SER A 71 7.91 -6.49 23.41
N VAL A 72 8.74 -5.76 22.67
CA VAL A 72 9.71 -6.32 21.74
C VAL A 72 11.07 -5.71 22.04
N SER A 73 12.03 -6.55 22.37
CA SER A 73 13.44 -6.18 22.44
C SER A 73 14.14 -6.68 21.19
N ILE A 74 15.00 -5.85 20.61
CA ILE A 74 15.71 -6.16 19.37
C ILE A 74 17.18 -5.86 19.57
N ALA A 75 18.03 -6.77 19.13
CA ALA A 75 19.47 -6.57 19.13
C ALA A 75 20.06 -6.74 17.74
N ARG A 76 21.12 -5.96 17.50
CA ARG A 76 22.06 -6.13 16.41
C ARG A 76 23.35 -6.69 17.02
N ASP A 77 23.71 -7.90 16.61
CA ASP A 77 24.75 -8.72 17.21
C ASP A 77 25.66 -9.30 16.11
N GLY A 78 26.77 -9.93 16.51
CA GLY A 78 27.60 -10.76 15.64
C GLY A 78 27.21 -12.23 15.75
N ALA A 79 27.49 -13.01 14.70
CA ALA A 79 27.34 -14.47 14.75
C ALA A 79 28.28 -15.14 15.78
N THR A 80 29.37 -14.46 16.15
CA THR A 80 30.35 -14.88 17.16
C THR A 80 30.85 -13.65 17.95
N ALA A 81 31.54 -13.88 19.07
CA ALA A 81 32.11 -12.80 19.88
C ALA A 81 33.21 -11.99 19.16
N ASP A 82 33.87 -12.59 18.18
CA ASP A 82 34.97 -12.02 17.38
C ASP A 82 34.53 -11.64 15.94
N ALA A 83 33.23 -11.65 15.65
CA ALA A 83 32.71 -11.31 14.32
C ALA A 83 33.15 -9.91 13.87
N LYS A 84 33.63 -9.78 12.63
CA LYS A 84 34.10 -8.48 12.10
C LYS A 84 32.97 -7.47 11.89
N VAL A 85 31.75 -7.95 11.76
CA VAL A 85 30.54 -7.16 11.50
C VAL A 85 29.40 -7.67 12.38
N LEU A 86 28.46 -6.77 12.70
CA LEU A 86 27.22 -7.13 13.37
C LEU A 86 26.15 -7.48 12.32
N ASP A 87 26.13 -8.75 11.94
CA ASP A 87 25.33 -9.33 10.86
C ASP A 87 24.19 -10.25 11.34
N VAL A 88 23.86 -10.22 12.63
CA VAL A 88 22.73 -10.95 13.20
C VAL A 88 21.75 -9.97 13.84
N LEU A 89 20.47 -10.07 13.50
CA LEU A 89 19.39 -9.47 14.29
C LEU A 89 18.80 -10.53 15.21
N ARG A 90 18.50 -10.14 16.45
CA ARG A 90 17.84 -10.98 17.44
C ARG A 90 16.55 -10.29 17.88
N PHE A 91 15.42 -10.98 17.77
CA PHE A 91 14.12 -10.47 18.20
C PHE A 91 13.62 -11.24 19.42
N ASP A 92 13.43 -10.55 20.53
CA ASP A 92 12.89 -11.08 21.78
C ASP A 92 11.49 -10.49 22.02
N PHE A 93 10.47 -11.30 21.76
CA PHE A 93 9.06 -10.96 21.96
C PHE A 93 8.56 -11.18 23.39
N THR A 94 9.43 -11.60 24.32
CA THR A 94 9.14 -11.58 25.76
C THR A 94 9.29 -10.17 26.34
N GLY A 95 10.05 -9.31 25.65
CA GLY A 95 10.37 -7.95 26.10
C GLY A 95 11.36 -7.89 27.27
N THR A 96 11.95 -9.01 27.67
CA THR A 96 12.93 -9.04 28.77
C THR A 96 14.28 -8.45 28.37
N GLY A 97 14.59 -8.46 27.06
CA GLY A 97 15.88 -8.01 26.54
C GLY A 97 17.04 -8.93 26.92
N THR A 98 16.74 -10.16 27.35
CA THR A 98 17.77 -11.16 27.69
C THR A 98 18.26 -11.91 26.46
N PHE A 99 17.45 -11.96 25.40
CA PHE A 99 17.75 -12.61 24.10
C PHE A 99 18.12 -14.10 24.14
N LYS A 100 17.88 -14.81 25.26
CA LYS A 100 18.20 -16.24 25.40
C LYS A 100 17.48 -17.12 24.38
N ASP A 101 16.20 -16.83 24.17
CA ASP A 101 15.32 -17.55 23.23
C ASP A 101 14.91 -16.65 22.05
N ALA A 102 15.74 -15.65 21.72
CA ALA A 102 15.43 -14.72 20.66
C ALA A 102 15.45 -15.40 19.29
N ILE A 103 14.57 -14.92 18.41
CA ILE A 103 14.60 -15.32 17.01
C ILE A 103 15.81 -14.65 16.36
N GLU A 104 16.71 -15.47 15.83
CA GLU A 104 17.91 -15.01 15.13
C GLU A 104 17.68 -14.87 13.62
N LEU A 105 18.13 -13.76 13.06
CA LEU A 105 18.08 -13.45 11.64
C LEU A 105 19.46 -13.04 11.14
N LYS A 106 20.04 -13.86 10.27
CA LYS A 106 21.28 -13.50 9.56
C LYS A 106 20.98 -12.46 8.49
N LEU A 107 21.64 -11.32 8.60
CA LEU A 107 21.53 -10.19 7.71
C LEU A 107 22.26 -10.50 6.39
N LYS A 108 21.50 -10.58 5.29
CA LYS A 108 22.06 -10.65 3.93
C LYS A 108 22.19 -9.27 3.33
N GLN A 109 23.41 -8.81 3.09
CA GLN A 109 23.65 -7.47 2.54
C GLN A 109 23.01 -7.37 1.14
N VAL A 110 22.06 -6.46 0.99
CA VAL A 110 21.54 -6.08 -0.32
C VAL A 110 22.16 -4.74 -0.69
N SER A 111 23.08 -4.73 -1.66
CA SER A 111 23.66 -3.49 -2.17
C SER A 111 22.61 -2.73 -2.98
N TYR A 112 22.16 -1.57 -2.49
CA TYR A 112 21.32 -0.67 -3.26
C TYR A 112 22.19 0.33 -4.05
N ARG A 113 21.96 0.50 -5.35
CA ARG A 113 22.85 1.23 -6.28
C ARG A 113 22.99 2.74 -6.02
N SER A 114 22.18 3.38 -5.17
CA SER A 114 22.08 4.85 -5.12
C SER A 114 22.27 5.51 -3.76
N ILE A 115 22.50 4.76 -2.68
CA ILE A 115 22.69 5.34 -1.34
C ILE A 115 23.62 4.42 -0.54
N ASN A 116 24.54 4.99 0.22
CA ASN A 116 25.47 4.29 1.12
C ASN A 116 24.78 3.43 2.21
N SER A 117 23.45 3.22 2.14
CA SER A 117 22.68 2.43 3.08
C SER A 117 22.73 0.96 2.71
N MET A 118 23.15 0.13 3.66
CA MET A 118 22.88 -1.31 3.57
C MET A 118 21.40 -1.51 3.81
N HIS A 119 20.69 -2.11 2.87
CA HIS A 119 19.30 -2.52 3.07
C HIS A 119 19.29 -4.02 3.34
N PHE A 120 18.61 -4.41 4.41
CA PHE A 120 18.35 -5.81 4.72
C PHE A 120 16.84 -5.95 4.84
N SER A 121 16.22 -6.67 3.91
CA SER A 121 14.79 -6.95 3.99
C SER A 121 14.53 -8.44 3.95
N GLY A 122 13.51 -8.84 4.68
CA GLY A 122 13.09 -10.23 4.79
C GLY A 122 11.68 -10.30 5.33
N LEU A 123 11.09 -11.48 5.16
CA LEU A 123 9.81 -11.87 5.73
C LEU A 123 10.06 -13.08 6.61
N LEU A 124 9.73 -12.98 7.90
CA LEU A 124 9.92 -14.06 8.85
C LEU A 124 8.58 -14.42 9.50
N PRO A 125 8.13 -15.68 9.41
CA PRO A 125 7.05 -16.16 10.27
C PRO A 125 7.49 -16.09 11.74
N ILE A 126 6.66 -15.46 12.57
CA ILE A 126 6.84 -15.41 14.02
C ILE A 126 5.54 -15.83 14.71
N THR A 127 5.61 -16.14 16.00
CA THR A 127 4.43 -16.37 16.85
C THR A 127 4.44 -15.33 17.95
N LEU A 128 3.38 -14.54 18.04
CA LEU A 128 3.13 -13.60 19.14
C LEU A 128 2.19 -14.22 20.16
N ARG A 129 2.37 -13.89 21.44
CA ARG A 129 1.40 -14.25 22.47
C ARG A 129 0.47 -13.07 22.75
N LEU A 130 -0.78 -13.16 22.27
CA LEU A 130 -1.80 -12.12 22.43
C LEU A 130 -2.93 -12.65 23.31
N ASN A 131 -3.23 -11.94 24.40
CA ASN A 131 -4.30 -12.32 25.33
C ASN A 131 -4.25 -13.80 25.75
N GLY A 132 -3.04 -14.33 25.96
CA GLY A 132 -2.80 -15.72 26.35
C GLY A 132 -2.81 -16.75 25.21
N ALA A 133 -3.11 -16.35 23.97
CA ALA A 133 -3.15 -17.23 22.80
C ALA A 133 -1.97 -16.99 21.84
N ASP A 134 -1.57 -18.04 21.14
CA ASP A 134 -0.55 -17.98 20.10
C ASP A 134 -1.15 -17.44 18.78
N CYS A 135 -0.50 -16.40 18.25
CA CYS A 135 -0.89 -15.67 17.06
C CYS A 135 0.25 -15.74 16.04
N PRO A 136 0.16 -16.61 15.03
CA PRO A 136 1.02 -16.56 13.85
C PRO A 136 0.99 -15.16 13.22
N ALA A 137 2.17 -14.60 12.97
CA ALA A 137 2.35 -13.30 12.36
C ALA A 137 3.53 -13.31 11.39
N ALA A 138 3.65 -12.24 10.60
CA ALA A 138 4.77 -12.01 9.71
C ALA A 138 5.56 -10.79 10.19
N LEU A 139 6.87 -10.95 10.37
CA LEU A 139 7.79 -9.87 10.65
C LEU A 139 8.47 -9.45 9.35
N THR A 140 8.37 -8.17 9.00
CA THR A 140 9.22 -7.54 8.00
C THR A 140 10.18 -6.58 8.69
N TYR A 141 11.39 -6.44 8.15
CA TYR A 141 12.41 -5.58 8.75
C TYR A 141 13.25 -4.90 7.68
N ALA A 142 13.81 -3.75 8.04
CA ALA A 142 14.74 -2.94 7.28
C ALA A 142 15.72 -2.29 8.24
N MET A 143 16.99 -2.71 8.22
CA MET A 143 18.04 -2.04 8.99
C MET A 143 18.68 -0.96 8.12
N TYR A 144 18.82 0.24 8.65
CA TYR A 144 19.51 1.33 7.99
C TYR A 144 20.81 1.60 8.74
N SER A 145 21.92 1.11 8.16
CA SER A 145 23.25 1.42 8.69
C SER A 145 23.62 2.86 8.39
N ASP A 146 24.41 3.45 9.29
CA ASP A 146 24.89 4.83 9.27
C ASP A 146 25.66 5.17 7.98
N ALA A 147 24.91 5.60 6.98
CA ALA A 147 25.36 5.84 5.62
C ALA A 147 25.54 7.32 5.30
N ARG A 148 25.06 8.18 6.20
CA ARG A 148 25.08 9.63 6.02
C ARG A 148 25.81 10.27 7.20
N PRO A 149 27.15 10.24 7.22
CA PRO A 149 27.96 10.95 8.22
C PRO A 149 27.50 12.40 8.43
N LYS A 150 26.99 13.04 7.38
CA LYS A 150 26.47 14.42 7.40
C LYS A 150 25.18 14.63 8.20
N LEU A 151 24.40 13.58 8.49
CA LEU A 151 23.13 13.71 9.23
C LEU A 151 23.25 13.34 10.72
N ASN A 152 24.39 12.80 11.18
CA ASN A 152 24.63 12.38 12.56
C ASN A 152 23.44 11.60 13.17
N ARG A 153 22.84 10.68 12.38
CA ARG A 153 21.69 9.90 12.82
C ARG A 153 22.16 8.52 13.24
N PRO A 154 21.91 8.06 14.48
CA PRO A 154 22.31 6.72 14.88
C PRO A 154 21.67 5.68 13.96
N ALA A 155 22.36 4.55 13.76
CA ALA A 155 21.79 3.40 13.11
C ALA A 155 20.44 3.04 13.76
N TYR A 156 19.42 2.88 12.93
CA TYR A 156 18.08 2.50 13.38
C TYR A 156 17.62 1.26 12.63
N LEU A 157 16.86 0.45 13.34
CA LEU A 157 16.11 -0.65 12.74
C LEU A 157 14.68 -0.18 12.54
N SER A 158 14.19 -0.30 11.31
CA SER A 158 12.77 -0.29 11.03
C SER A 158 12.26 -1.72 10.94
N PHE A 159 11.11 -2.00 11.53
CA PHE A 159 10.43 -3.27 11.36
C PHE A 159 8.92 -3.07 11.41
N SER A 160 8.19 -4.05 10.92
CA SER A 160 6.76 -4.11 11.07
C SER A 160 6.29 -5.54 11.30
N VAL A 161 5.24 -5.67 12.10
CA VAL A 161 4.57 -6.95 12.33
C VAL A 161 3.21 -6.90 11.66
N GLN A 162 2.94 -7.91 10.84
CA GLN A 162 1.69 -8.08 10.13
C GLN A 162 0.95 -9.27 10.73
N MET A 163 -0.27 -9.00 11.19
CA MET A 163 -1.18 -10.02 11.70
C MET A 163 -2.39 -10.10 10.79
N ALA A 164 -2.81 -11.31 10.49
CA ALA A 164 -4.01 -11.54 9.71
C ALA A 164 -4.76 -12.77 10.17
N VAL A 165 -6.06 -12.73 9.95
CA VAL A 165 -6.94 -13.89 10.03
C VAL A 165 -7.56 -14.16 8.67
N GLN A 166 -7.76 -15.43 8.35
CA GLN A 166 -8.28 -15.87 7.06
C GLN A 166 -9.37 -16.91 7.25
N GLY A 167 -10.36 -16.89 6.36
CA GLY A 167 -11.43 -17.86 6.32
C GLY A 167 -12.22 -17.78 5.01
N LYS A 168 -13.35 -18.47 4.96
CA LYS A 168 -14.33 -18.38 3.87
C LYS A 168 -15.53 -17.58 4.33
N CYS A 169 -16.10 -16.75 3.46
CA CYS A 169 -17.29 -15.95 3.76
C CYS A 169 -18.32 -16.08 2.64
N LYS A 170 -19.60 -16.12 3.00
CA LYS A 170 -20.73 -16.23 2.06
C LYS A 170 -21.23 -14.87 1.63
N PHE A 171 -21.25 -14.63 0.31
CA PHE A 171 -21.77 -13.44 -0.36
C PHE A 171 -22.94 -13.84 -1.26
N GLY A 172 -24.16 -13.83 -0.71
CA GLY A 172 -25.33 -14.36 -1.41
C GLY A 172 -25.17 -15.85 -1.68
N ARG A 173 -24.97 -16.23 -2.94
CA ARG A 173 -24.75 -17.64 -3.35
C ARG A 173 -23.28 -18.02 -3.45
N LYS A 174 -22.36 -17.05 -3.49
CA LYS A 174 -20.92 -17.31 -3.59
C LYS A 174 -20.29 -17.49 -2.22
N THR A 175 -19.27 -18.33 -2.15
CA THR A 175 -18.38 -18.43 -1.00
C THR A 175 -16.98 -18.05 -1.48
N LEU A 176 -16.41 -16.99 -0.90
CA LEU A 176 -15.11 -16.46 -1.29
C LEU A 176 -14.15 -16.51 -0.11
N SER A 177 -12.85 -16.61 -0.40
CA SER A 177 -11.82 -16.50 0.63
C SER A 177 -11.67 -15.03 1.05
N VAL A 178 -11.61 -14.81 2.36
CA VAL A 178 -11.45 -13.48 2.96
C VAL A 178 -10.24 -13.53 3.89
N ARG A 179 -9.41 -12.48 3.84
CA ARG A 179 -8.31 -12.27 4.78
C ARG A 179 -8.44 -10.88 5.39
N ILE A 180 -8.39 -10.77 6.70
CA ILE A 180 -8.52 -9.51 7.43
C ILE A 180 -7.18 -9.20 8.06
N PHE A 181 -6.72 -7.97 7.93
CA PHE A 181 -5.43 -7.50 8.41
C PHE A 181 -5.64 -6.53 9.57
N ASP A 182 -4.91 -6.75 10.65
CA ASP A 182 -4.78 -5.78 11.74
C ASP A 182 -3.74 -4.74 11.32
N ARG A 183 -4.24 -3.59 10.85
CA ARG A 183 -3.38 -2.58 10.23
C ARG A 183 -2.75 -1.63 11.23
N ASP A 184 -3.45 -1.38 12.34
CA ASP A 184 -2.94 -0.53 13.41
C ASP A 184 -2.17 -1.33 14.47
N GLY A 185 -2.10 -2.66 14.29
CA GLY A 185 -1.29 -3.61 15.06
C GLY A 185 -1.75 -3.73 16.50
N ASN A 186 -3.01 -3.43 16.82
CA ASN A 186 -3.55 -3.43 18.17
C ASN A 186 -3.87 -4.84 18.71
N GLY A 187 -3.70 -5.89 17.91
CA GLY A 187 -3.96 -7.29 18.23
C GLY A 187 -5.42 -7.71 18.10
N SER A 188 -6.29 -6.84 17.57
CA SER A 188 -7.70 -7.07 17.33
C SER A 188 -8.07 -6.78 15.88
N PHE A 189 -9.14 -7.42 15.40
CA PHE A 189 -9.60 -7.26 14.03
C PHE A 189 -10.97 -6.60 14.01
N GLY A 190 -11.17 -5.74 13.02
CA GLY A 190 -12.40 -5.06 12.74
C GLY A 190 -12.48 -3.63 13.26
N LYS A 191 -11.34 -2.98 13.48
CA LYS A 191 -11.30 -1.55 13.72
C LYS A 191 -11.73 -0.80 12.46
N GLU A 192 -12.72 0.06 12.61
CA GLU A 192 -13.25 0.86 11.50
C GLU A 192 -12.15 1.71 10.86
N ALA A 193 -12.02 1.58 9.55
CA ALA A 193 -11.12 2.38 8.75
C ALA A 193 -11.76 3.74 8.45
N LYS A 194 -11.19 4.79 9.02
CA LYS A 194 -11.62 6.18 8.76
C LYS A 194 -10.69 6.81 7.72
N PRO A 195 -11.23 7.30 6.59
CA PRO A 195 -10.45 8.10 5.67
C PRO A 195 -9.95 9.35 6.38
N GLU A 196 -8.64 9.53 6.46
CA GLU A 196 -8.04 10.78 6.92
C GLU A 196 -7.59 11.53 5.68
N ILE A 197 -8.38 12.52 5.27
CA ILE A 197 -7.97 13.49 4.26
C ILE A 197 -7.08 14.50 5.00
N SER A 198 -5.81 14.15 5.24
CA SER A 198 -4.89 15.12 5.83
C SER A 198 -4.62 16.21 4.79
N GLY A 199 -4.99 17.46 5.09
CA GLY A 199 -4.76 18.64 4.24
C GLY A 199 -3.28 18.96 3.98
N ALA A 200 -2.34 18.16 4.49
CA ALA A 200 -0.96 18.14 4.05
C ALA A 200 -0.86 17.46 2.67
N LEU A 201 -1.30 18.20 1.67
CA LEU A 201 -1.13 17.95 0.24
C LEU A 201 0.31 17.49 -0.09
N VAL A 202 0.43 16.20 -0.43
CA VAL A 202 1.05 15.73 -1.69
C VAL A 202 2.28 16.52 -2.15
N THR A 203 3.46 16.19 -1.63
CA THR A 203 4.71 16.45 -2.35
C THR A 203 4.91 15.32 -3.37
N ASN A 204 4.53 15.50 -4.65
CA ASN A 204 4.82 14.66 -5.84
C ASN A 204 4.85 13.11 -5.70
N SER A 205 4.32 12.56 -4.61
CA SER A 205 4.32 11.15 -4.29
C SER A 205 2.97 10.91 -3.65
N SER A 206 2.18 10.07 -4.32
CA SER A 206 0.84 9.56 -4.01
C SER A 206 0.15 10.15 -2.77
N PRO A 207 -1.10 10.68 -2.88
CA PRO A 207 -1.84 11.09 -1.68
C PRO A 207 -1.81 9.94 -0.67
N ASN A 208 -1.19 10.20 0.49
CA ASN A 208 -1.12 9.25 1.58
C ASN A 208 -2.50 9.19 2.25
N ILE A 209 -3.50 8.70 1.53
CA ILE A 209 -4.70 8.18 2.17
C ILE A 209 -4.29 6.85 2.77
N SER A 210 -3.70 6.95 3.96
CA SER A 210 -3.49 5.81 4.84
C SER A 210 -4.62 5.86 5.86
N PRO A 211 -5.83 5.36 5.52
CA PRO A 211 -6.92 5.39 6.47
C PRO A 211 -6.49 4.59 7.70
N LYS A 212 -6.74 5.17 8.87
CA LYS A 212 -6.46 4.51 10.15
C LYS A 212 -7.55 3.49 10.39
N GLY A 213 -7.16 2.23 10.55
CA GLY A 213 -8.05 1.09 10.83
C GLY A 213 -7.71 -0.12 9.98
N ASP A 214 -8.52 -1.17 10.09
CA ASP A 214 -8.21 -2.46 9.49
C ASP A 214 -8.57 -2.51 8.01
N THR A 215 -7.91 -3.43 7.30
CA THR A 215 -8.25 -3.76 5.92
C THR A 215 -8.62 -5.22 5.80
N PHE A 216 -9.28 -5.56 4.69
CA PHE A 216 -9.51 -6.93 4.33
C PHE A 216 -9.35 -7.12 2.84
N MET A 217 -8.97 -8.33 2.46
CA MET A 217 -8.91 -8.80 1.10
C MET A 217 -10.03 -9.79 0.84
N VAL A 218 -10.62 -9.70 -0.34
CA VAL A 218 -11.49 -10.74 -0.89
C VAL A 218 -10.82 -11.29 -2.14
N ASP A 219 -10.61 -12.60 -2.15
CA ASP A 219 -10.14 -13.30 -3.33
C ASP A 219 -11.34 -13.68 -4.20
N PHE A 220 -11.37 -13.15 -5.43
CA PHE A 220 -12.39 -13.45 -6.43
C PHE A 220 -12.03 -14.64 -7.33
N GLY A 221 -10.84 -15.24 -7.11
CA GLY A 221 -10.32 -16.40 -7.80
C GLY A 221 -10.39 -17.67 -6.96
N ASP A 222 -9.27 -18.37 -6.85
CA ASP A 222 -9.16 -19.74 -6.31
C ASP A 222 -8.90 -19.81 -4.80
N GLY A 223 -8.73 -18.67 -4.13
CA GLY A 223 -8.41 -18.59 -2.71
C GLY A 223 -6.92 -18.54 -2.40
N SER A 224 -6.05 -18.49 -3.42
CA SER A 224 -4.59 -18.30 -3.27
C SER A 224 -4.20 -16.87 -2.90
N PHE A 225 -5.14 -15.94 -2.92
CA PHE A 225 -4.94 -14.50 -2.82
C PHE A 225 -3.99 -13.97 -3.90
N SER A 226 -4.13 -14.43 -5.15
CA SER A 226 -3.32 -14.02 -6.31
C SER A 226 -3.92 -12.79 -7.05
N PRO A 227 -3.49 -12.36 -8.26
CA PRO A 227 -3.83 -11.05 -8.85
C PRO A 227 -5.30 -10.64 -8.89
N SER A 228 -6.24 -11.59 -8.74
CA SER A 228 -7.68 -11.30 -8.65
C SER A 228 -8.15 -10.78 -7.28
N THR A 229 -7.25 -10.69 -6.31
CA THR A 229 -7.54 -10.22 -4.96
C THR A 229 -7.74 -8.71 -4.95
N LYS A 230 -8.77 -8.26 -4.25
CA LYS A 230 -9.00 -6.83 -4.00
C LYS A 230 -8.91 -6.55 -2.51
N GLU A 231 -8.19 -5.49 -2.15
CA GLU A 231 -8.15 -4.94 -0.80
C GLU A 231 -9.27 -3.90 -0.63
N PHE A 232 -9.87 -3.89 0.56
CA PHE A 232 -10.94 -3.01 0.99
C PHE A 232 -10.69 -2.57 2.42
N TYR A 233 -11.30 -1.45 2.79
CA TYR A 233 -11.23 -0.90 4.14
C TYR A 233 -12.35 -1.45 5.03
N TRP A 234 -12.03 -1.74 6.29
CA TRP A 234 -12.98 -2.34 7.20
C TRP A 234 -14.21 -1.46 7.47
N ASN A 235 -15.38 -2.08 7.61
CA ASN A 235 -16.70 -1.46 7.75
C ASN A 235 -17.19 -0.60 6.56
N GLN A 236 -16.41 -0.52 5.48
CA GLN A 236 -16.80 0.18 4.27
C GLN A 236 -17.57 -0.75 3.31
N PRO A 237 -18.56 -0.22 2.58
CA PRO A 237 -19.31 -1.03 1.63
C PRO A 237 -18.42 -1.39 0.43
N PHE A 238 -18.61 -2.59 -0.12
CA PHE A 238 -17.92 -3.05 -1.34
C PHE A 238 -18.83 -3.96 -2.17
N GLN A 239 -18.48 -4.17 -3.44
CA GLN A 239 -19.28 -4.97 -4.36
C GLN A 239 -18.77 -6.40 -4.53
N VAL A 240 -19.71 -7.35 -4.56
CA VAL A 240 -19.53 -8.72 -5.06
C VAL A 240 -20.70 -9.03 -5.98
N ASP A 241 -20.42 -9.34 -7.26
CA ASP A 241 -21.42 -9.59 -8.31
C ASP A 241 -22.51 -8.52 -8.40
N GLY A 242 -22.12 -7.24 -8.42
CA GLY A 242 -23.05 -6.11 -8.52
C GLY A 242 -23.89 -5.85 -7.27
N LYS A 243 -23.73 -6.64 -6.20
CA LYS A 243 -24.41 -6.43 -4.92
C LYS A 243 -23.45 -5.86 -3.90
N TRP A 244 -23.94 -4.93 -3.09
CA TRP A 244 -23.17 -4.28 -2.05
C TRP A 244 -23.24 -5.03 -0.73
N TYR A 245 -22.08 -5.21 -0.10
CA TYR A 245 -21.92 -5.87 1.19
C TYR A 245 -21.06 -5.03 2.13
N LYS A 246 -21.21 -5.30 3.42
CA LYS A 246 -20.23 -4.96 4.48
C LYS A 246 -19.83 -6.24 5.18
N LEU A 247 -18.57 -6.34 5.57
CA LEU A 247 -18.14 -7.40 6.49
C LEU A 247 -18.43 -7.01 7.93
N LYS A 248 -18.78 -8.02 8.73
CA LYS A 248 -18.87 -7.95 10.18
C LYS A 248 -18.04 -9.08 10.76
N ILE A 249 -17.34 -8.79 11.84
CA ILE A 249 -16.55 -9.77 12.59
C ILE A 249 -17.14 -9.94 13.98
N SER A 250 -17.06 -11.14 14.55
CA SER A 250 -17.44 -11.36 15.94
C SER A 250 -16.50 -10.62 16.90
N ALA A 251 -16.96 -10.33 18.11
CA ALA A 251 -16.18 -9.60 19.12
C ALA A 251 -14.84 -10.27 19.47
N ASN A 252 -14.74 -11.60 19.31
CA ASN A 252 -13.50 -12.35 19.54
C ASN A 252 -12.60 -12.47 18.29
N GLY A 253 -12.96 -11.84 17.16
CA GLY A 253 -12.18 -11.88 15.92
C GLY A 253 -12.19 -13.22 15.16
N LYS A 254 -12.96 -14.21 15.61
CA LYS A 254 -12.91 -15.59 15.07
C LYS A 254 -13.98 -15.93 14.04
N LYS A 255 -14.98 -15.07 13.84
CA LYS A 255 -16.03 -15.28 12.83
C LYS A 255 -16.25 -14.06 11.96
N VAL A 256 -16.44 -14.27 10.67
CA VAL A 256 -16.79 -13.26 9.67
C VAL A 256 -18.14 -13.57 9.03
N LYS A 257 -18.93 -12.52 8.77
CA LYS A 257 -20.12 -12.61 7.92
C LYS A 257 -20.21 -11.40 7.00
N ALA A 258 -20.69 -11.62 5.78
CA ALA A 258 -21.08 -10.53 4.89
C ALA A 258 -22.56 -10.21 5.13
N VAL A 259 -22.87 -8.92 5.19
CA VAL A 259 -24.24 -8.42 5.32
C VAL A 259 -24.52 -7.50 4.15
N HIS A 260 -25.71 -7.59 3.55
CA HIS A 260 -26.12 -6.67 2.50
C HIS A 260 -26.06 -5.23 3.01
N ALA A 261 -25.42 -4.36 2.23
CA ALA A 261 -25.45 -2.94 2.49
C ALA A 261 -26.72 -2.36 1.85
N ASN A 262 -27.73 -2.08 2.66
CA ASN A 262 -28.94 -1.39 2.22
C ASN A 262 -28.65 0.12 2.12
N VAL A 263 -27.96 0.51 1.05
CA VAL A 263 -27.59 1.90 0.76
C VAL A 263 -28.33 2.38 -0.48
N ALA A 264 -28.76 3.65 -0.46
CA ALA A 264 -29.29 4.28 -1.66
C ALA A 264 -28.18 4.41 -2.71
N MET A 265 -28.50 4.18 -3.97
CA MET A 265 -27.52 4.09 -5.06
C MET A 265 -27.80 5.13 -6.14
N GLY A 266 -26.75 5.75 -6.66
CA GLY A 266 -26.72 6.40 -7.96
C GLY A 266 -25.83 5.62 -8.93
N ILE A 267 -25.65 6.14 -10.13
CA ILE A 267 -24.74 5.59 -11.15
C ILE A 267 -23.66 6.63 -11.42
N ILE A 268 -22.40 6.20 -11.43
CA ILE A 268 -21.32 7.00 -12.02
C ILE A 268 -21.13 6.53 -13.45
N ALA A 269 -21.29 7.43 -14.41
CA ALA A 269 -21.12 7.16 -15.83
C ALA A 269 -19.74 7.61 -16.32
N HIS A 270 -19.12 6.78 -17.15
CA HIS A 270 -17.90 7.10 -17.89
C HIS A 270 -17.86 6.28 -19.18
N LYS A 271 -17.39 6.88 -20.28
CA LYS A 271 -17.49 6.26 -21.62
C LYS A 271 -16.47 5.15 -21.88
N ALA A 272 -15.42 5.06 -21.06
CA ALA A 272 -14.37 4.06 -21.25
C ALA A 272 -14.87 2.63 -21.04
N GLU A 273 -14.30 1.71 -21.84
CA GLU A 273 -14.51 0.26 -21.75
C GLU A 273 -14.26 -0.30 -20.35
N LYS A 274 -13.25 0.25 -19.66
CA LYS A 274 -12.97 -0.07 -18.28
C LYS A 274 -12.35 1.12 -17.60
N TRP A 275 -12.78 1.38 -16.38
CA TRP A 275 -12.21 2.41 -15.54
C TRP A 275 -12.28 2.00 -14.07
N SER A 276 -11.45 2.64 -13.25
CA SER A 276 -11.52 2.53 -11.80
C SER A 276 -11.29 3.88 -11.14
N VAL A 277 -11.90 4.09 -9.99
CA VAL A 277 -11.78 5.33 -9.23
C VAL A 277 -11.77 5.02 -7.74
N ILE A 278 -10.98 5.77 -6.97
CA ILE A 278 -11.10 5.83 -5.52
C ILE A 278 -11.86 7.09 -5.15
N LEU A 279 -13.03 6.90 -4.52
CA LEU A 279 -13.90 7.98 -4.05
C LEU A 279 -13.85 8.02 -2.54
N THR A 280 -13.54 9.17 -1.94
CA THR A 280 -13.47 9.29 -0.49
C THR A 280 -14.35 10.42 0.02
N ASN A 281 -14.95 10.22 1.18
CA ASN A 281 -15.53 11.30 1.98
C ASN A 281 -15.13 11.09 3.45
N LYS A 282 -15.75 11.81 4.38
CA LYS A 282 -15.45 11.70 5.82
C LYS A 282 -15.78 10.32 6.42
N ASP A 283 -16.65 9.54 5.77
CA ASP A 283 -17.21 8.30 6.31
C ASP A 283 -16.65 7.05 5.60
N VAL A 284 -16.35 7.11 4.30
CA VAL A 284 -15.96 5.96 3.47
C VAL A 284 -14.92 6.30 2.40
N SER A 285 -14.15 5.29 1.97
CA SER A 285 -13.23 5.30 0.82
C SER A 285 -13.52 4.11 -0.10
N LEU A 286 -14.20 4.37 -1.21
CA LEU A 286 -14.74 3.36 -2.11
C LEU A 286 -13.82 3.16 -3.31
N ASN A 287 -13.39 1.91 -3.53
CA ASN A 287 -12.75 1.51 -4.78
C ASN A 287 -13.84 1.01 -5.75
N ILE A 288 -14.14 1.82 -6.76
CA ILE A 288 -15.17 1.55 -7.76
C ILE A 288 -14.48 1.15 -9.06
N ILE A 289 -14.99 0.08 -9.68
CA ILE A 289 -14.59 -0.34 -11.03
C ILE A 289 -15.86 -0.32 -11.87
N GLY A 290 -15.79 0.31 -13.04
CA GLY A 290 -16.91 0.39 -13.98
C GLY A 290 -16.49 0.18 -15.42
N GLY A 291 -17.48 0.28 -16.31
CA GLY A 291 -17.32 0.27 -17.75
C GLY A 291 -18.30 1.23 -18.42
N PRO A 292 -18.66 1.02 -19.69
CA PRO A 292 -19.50 1.96 -20.46
C PRO A 292 -20.90 2.18 -19.89
N GLN A 293 -21.43 1.18 -19.18
CA GLN A 293 -22.74 1.27 -18.50
C GLN A 293 -22.69 1.98 -17.14
N GLY A 294 -21.52 2.49 -16.78
CA GLY A 294 -21.27 3.08 -15.48
C GLY A 294 -21.08 2.06 -14.36
N ALA A 295 -21.09 2.54 -13.12
CA ALA A 295 -21.05 1.72 -11.92
C ALA A 295 -22.02 2.27 -10.88
N ALA A 296 -22.77 1.38 -10.23
CA ALA A 296 -23.62 1.77 -9.12
C ALA A 296 -22.77 2.16 -7.90
N VAL A 297 -22.98 3.35 -7.35
CA VAL A 297 -22.21 3.89 -6.20
C VAL A 297 -23.17 4.41 -5.12
N PRO A 298 -22.88 4.22 -3.80
CA PRO A 298 -23.71 4.75 -2.75
C PRO A 298 -23.88 6.27 -2.88
N VAL A 299 -25.08 6.76 -2.62
CA VAL A 299 -25.39 8.20 -2.61
C VAL A 299 -24.48 8.92 -1.62
N GLY A 300 -23.94 10.06 -2.05
CA GLY A 300 -23.04 10.85 -1.23
C GLY A 300 -22.30 11.90 -2.05
N GLU A 301 -21.58 12.74 -1.33
CA GLU A 301 -20.64 13.70 -1.85
C GLU A 301 -19.23 13.17 -1.61
N TYR A 302 -18.41 13.10 -2.65
CA TYR A 302 -17.11 12.44 -2.63
C TYR A 302 -16.01 13.30 -3.26
N HIS A 303 -14.81 13.20 -2.71
CA HIS A 303 -13.59 13.60 -3.37
C HIS A 303 -13.08 12.46 -4.25
N LEU A 304 -12.54 12.80 -5.41
CA LEU A 304 -11.94 11.86 -6.35
C LEU A 304 -10.43 11.80 -6.08
N VAL A 305 -9.98 10.70 -5.50
CA VAL A 305 -8.58 10.52 -5.08
C VAL A 305 -7.72 10.07 -6.25
N THR A 306 -8.14 9.00 -6.91
CA THR A 306 -7.45 8.42 -8.06
C THR A 306 -8.46 8.03 -9.10
N PHE A 307 -8.08 8.18 -10.37
CA PHE A 307 -8.85 7.67 -11.50
C PHE A 307 -7.92 6.98 -12.47
N GLN A 308 -8.34 5.83 -12.95
CA GLN A 308 -7.66 5.09 -14.00
C GLN A 308 -8.67 4.79 -15.09
N GLU A 309 -8.30 5.12 -16.31
CA GLU A 309 -9.00 4.74 -17.53
C GLU A 309 -8.15 3.71 -18.27
N PHE A 310 -8.79 2.62 -18.70
CA PHE A 310 -8.10 1.56 -19.42
C PHE A 310 -8.60 1.48 -20.85
N SER A 311 -7.67 1.26 -21.78
CA SER A 311 -8.02 0.94 -23.17
C SER A 311 -8.79 -0.38 -23.26
N ALA A 312 -9.37 -0.64 -24.43
CA ALA A 312 -9.74 -1.99 -24.81
C ALA A 312 -8.53 -2.95 -24.67
N PRO A 313 -8.76 -4.22 -24.32
CA PRO A 313 -7.68 -5.20 -24.25
C PRO A 313 -7.15 -5.53 -25.66
N ASP A 314 -5.85 -5.79 -25.77
CA ASP A 314 -5.28 -6.43 -26.97
C ASP A 314 -5.58 -7.94 -27.02
N ASP A 315 -5.10 -8.63 -28.06
CA ASP A 315 -5.27 -10.08 -28.26
C ASP A 315 -4.68 -10.94 -27.12
N LYS A 316 -3.81 -10.35 -26.27
CA LYS A 316 -3.21 -10.99 -25.09
C LYS A 316 -3.88 -10.56 -23.79
N GLY A 317 -4.98 -9.80 -23.85
CA GLY A 317 -5.70 -9.27 -22.69
C GLY A 317 -5.04 -8.08 -22.01
N ARG A 318 -3.96 -7.52 -22.58
CA ARG A 318 -3.24 -6.37 -22.00
C ARG A 318 -3.99 -5.08 -22.32
N ARG A 319 -3.94 -4.11 -21.41
CA ARG A 319 -4.58 -2.79 -21.57
C ARG A 319 -3.55 -1.69 -21.38
N GLY A 320 -3.65 -0.64 -22.18
CA GLY A 320 -3.05 0.65 -21.83
C GLY A 320 -3.83 1.26 -20.66
N CYS A 321 -3.17 2.11 -19.90
CA CYS A 321 -3.74 2.78 -18.74
C CYS A 321 -3.41 4.27 -18.79
N VAL A 322 -4.43 5.09 -18.68
CA VAL A 322 -4.29 6.51 -18.36
C VAL A 322 -4.66 6.64 -16.89
N ASN A 323 -3.70 6.99 -16.06
CA ASN A 323 -3.91 7.19 -14.64
C ASN A 323 -3.86 8.69 -14.33
N SER A 324 -4.56 9.04 -13.25
CA SER A 324 -4.60 10.38 -12.72
C SER A 324 -4.68 10.28 -11.20
N TRP A 325 -3.71 10.92 -10.55
CA TRP A 325 -3.63 11.04 -9.11
C TRP A 325 -4.09 12.44 -8.72
N ASN A 326 -4.87 12.55 -7.65
CA ASN A 326 -5.41 13.82 -7.13
C ASN A 326 -6.31 14.55 -8.13
N VAL A 327 -7.17 13.80 -8.81
CA VAL A 327 -7.96 14.34 -9.93
C VAL A 327 -8.93 15.41 -9.45
N VAL A 328 -9.51 15.27 -8.24
CA VAL A 328 -10.42 16.28 -7.68
C VAL A 328 -10.43 16.20 -6.15
N GLY A 329 -10.00 17.25 -5.45
CA GLY A 329 -10.37 17.44 -4.03
C GLY A 329 -9.23 17.62 -3.03
N THR A 330 -7.97 17.65 -3.46
CA THR A 330 -6.88 17.89 -2.50
C THR A 330 -6.56 19.37 -2.34
N ASP A 331 -6.77 20.19 -3.37
CA ASP A 331 -6.93 21.63 -3.20
C ASP A 331 -8.31 21.92 -2.61
N GLU A 332 -8.39 22.80 -1.61
CA GLU A 332 -9.65 23.24 -0.96
C GLU A 332 -10.73 23.75 -1.94
N LYS A 333 -10.37 23.94 -3.22
CA LYS A 333 -11.22 24.47 -4.29
C LYS A 333 -11.78 23.44 -5.25
N ALA A 334 -11.39 22.17 -5.16
CA ALA A 334 -11.82 21.18 -6.13
C ALA A 334 -13.24 20.67 -5.80
N GLU A 335 -14.13 20.71 -6.80
CA GLU A 335 -15.55 20.41 -6.64
C GLU A 335 -15.80 18.95 -6.26
N ALA A 336 -16.67 18.70 -5.28
CA ALA A 336 -17.00 17.34 -4.93
C ALA A 336 -17.87 16.65 -5.99
N LEU A 337 -17.64 15.35 -6.19
CA LEU A 337 -18.51 14.50 -7.00
C LEU A 337 -19.77 14.14 -6.20
N VAL A 338 -20.92 14.62 -6.66
CA VAL A 338 -22.22 14.35 -6.03
C VAL A 338 -22.93 13.19 -6.72
N VAL A 339 -23.07 12.06 -6.03
CA VAL A 339 -23.84 10.88 -6.48
C VAL A 339 -25.24 10.95 -5.91
N THR A 340 -26.25 11.07 -6.77
CA THR A 340 -27.66 11.20 -6.37
C THR A 340 -28.44 9.92 -6.61
N LYS A 341 -29.42 9.61 -5.76
CA LYS A 341 -30.23 8.39 -5.84
C LYS A 341 -30.91 8.27 -7.21
N GLY A 342 -30.68 7.15 -7.90
CA GLY A 342 -31.32 6.82 -9.18
C GLY A 342 -30.96 7.74 -10.34
N LYS A 343 -29.92 8.56 -10.21
CA LYS A 343 -29.43 9.44 -11.27
C LYS A 343 -28.03 9.01 -11.72
N ASP A 344 -27.74 9.30 -12.97
CA ASP A 344 -26.40 9.19 -13.55
C ASP A 344 -25.62 10.47 -13.27
N THR A 345 -24.41 10.31 -12.75
CA THR A 345 -23.42 11.38 -12.55
C THR A 345 -22.23 11.09 -13.45
N THR A 346 -21.90 12.01 -14.35
CA THR A 346 -20.70 11.90 -15.18
C THR A 346 -19.45 12.13 -14.34
N LEU A 347 -18.46 11.26 -14.47
CA LEU A 347 -17.19 11.45 -13.79
C LEU A 347 -16.40 12.63 -14.42
N PRO A 348 -15.90 13.59 -13.61
CA PRO A 348 -15.18 14.78 -14.10
C PRO A 348 -13.70 14.49 -14.42
N ALA A 349 -13.41 13.29 -14.95
CA ALA A 349 -12.06 12.79 -15.18
C ALA A 349 -11.98 11.99 -16.47
N GLY A 350 -10.76 11.72 -16.93
CA GLY A 350 -10.49 10.87 -18.09
C GLY A 350 -10.49 11.59 -19.43
N CYS A 351 -10.46 10.80 -20.49
CA CYS A 351 -10.40 11.28 -21.87
C CYS A 351 -11.71 11.98 -22.32
N PRO A 352 -11.62 12.90 -23.31
CA PRO A 352 -10.41 13.39 -23.96
C PRO A 352 -9.57 14.32 -23.07
N LEU A 353 -8.24 14.25 -23.26
CA LEU A 353 -7.28 15.09 -22.54
C LEU A 353 -6.85 16.28 -23.39
N VAL A 354 -6.68 17.43 -22.75
CA VAL A 354 -6.02 18.62 -23.31
C VAL A 354 -4.62 18.70 -22.75
N ALA A 355 -3.64 18.89 -23.64
CA ALA A 355 -2.28 19.23 -23.27
C ALA A 355 -2.09 20.74 -23.36
N GLU A 356 -1.71 21.35 -22.25
CA GLU A 356 -1.39 22.77 -22.16
C GLU A 356 0.09 22.95 -21.80
N PRO A 357 0.89 23.62 -22.64
CA PRO A 357 2.25 24.00 -22.27
C PRO A 357 2.20 25.14 -21.26
N VAL A 358 2.88 24.98 -20.12
CA VAL A 358 3.02 26.01 -19.09
C VAL A 358 4.47 26.45 -18.94
N ILE A 359 4.68 27.74 -18.78
CA ILE A 359 5.99 28.30 -18.43
C ILE A 359 6.15 28.15 -16.91
N VAL A 360 7.08 27.30 -16.48
CA VAL A 360 7.39 27.07 -15.07
C VAL A 360 8.32 28.15 -14.52
N SER A 361 9.27 28.59 -15.35
CA SER A 361 10.15 29.69 -15.01
C SER A 361 10.67 30.35 -16.29
N ALA A 362 10.93 31.66 -16.20
CA ALA A 362 11.68 32.41 -17.18
C ALA A 362 12.77 33.17 -16.42
N GLY A 363 14.02 33.03 -16.83
CA GLY A 363 15.15 33.59 -16.11
C GLY A 363 16.33 33.92 -17.01
N VAL A 364 17.35 34.51 -16.40
CA VAL A 364 18.66 34.71 -17.03
C VAL A 364 19.68 33.94 -16.22
N SER A 365 20.23 32.87 -16.78
CA SER A 365 21.37 32.14 -16.20
C SER A 365 22.57 32.36 -17.10
N ASP A 366 23.70 32.80 -16.55
CA ASP A 366 24.96 32.99 -17.30
C ASP A 366 24.84 33.83 -18.58
N LYS A 367 24.10 34.95 -18.51
CA LYS A 367 23.78 35.83 -19.66
C LYS A 367 22.93 35.18 -20.77
N LYS A 368 22.40 33.97 -20.56
CA LYS A 368 21.43 33.31 -21.45
C LYS A 368 20.04 33.41 -20.86
N LYS A 369 19.07 33.84 -21.66
CA LYS A 369 17.65 33.76 -21.31
C LYS A 369 17.22 32.30 -21.38
N THR A 370 16.71 31.76 -20.29
CA THR A 370 16.17 30.39 -20.20
C THR A 370 14.67 30.44 -19.96
N ILE A 371 13.93 29.55 -20.61
CA ILE A 371 12.51 29.31 -20.37
C ILE A 371 12.38 27.82 -20.05
N MET A 372 11.82 27.51 -18.89
CA MET A 372 11.45 26.14 -18.55
C MET A 372 9.97 25.94 -18.91
N LEU A 373 9.73 25.04 -19.85
CA LEU A 373 8.39 24.61 -20.24
C LEU A 373 8.07 23.30 -19.53
N ASN A 374 6.83 23.16 -19.06
CA ASN A 374 6.27 21.89 -18.63
C ASN A 374 4.94 21.67 -19.34
N MET A 375 4.45 20.43 -19.37
CA MET A 375 3.13 20.11 -19.88
C MET A 375 2.19 19.86 -18.72
N LYS A 376 1.05 20.55 -18.70
CA LYS A 376 -0.08 20.15 -17.89
C LYS A 376 -1.09 19.42 -18.76
N LEU A 377 -1.62 18.32 -18.26
CA LEU A 377 -2.71 17.60 -18.90
C LEU A 377 -3.99 17.85 -18.11
N TYR A 378 -5.09 18.08 -18.79
CA TYR A 378 -6.39 18.30 -18.16
C TYR A 378 -7.48 17.47 -18.83
N SER A 379 -8.44 16.99 -18.05
CA SER A 379 -9.64 16.36 -18.62
C SER A 379 -10.62 17.42 -19.13
N LEU A 380 -11.15 17.25 -20.34
CA LEU A 380 -12.26 18.08 -20.84
C LEU A 380 -13.57 17.86 -20.06
N ASN A 381 -13.68 16.77 -19.29
CA ASN A 381 -14.90 16.43 -18.56
C ASN A 381 -15.03 17.15 -17.21
N GLY A 382 -14.04 17.92 -16.77
CA GLY A 382 -14.08 18.57 -15.45
C GLY A 382 -12.89 19.44 -15.06
N GLY A 383 -11.93 19.68 -15.98
CA GLY A 383 -10.82 20.60 -15.72
C GLY A 383 -9.77 20.10 -14.73
N SER A 384 -9.87 18.86 -14.26
CA SER A 384 -8.89 18.23 -13.39
C SER A 384 -7.53 18.08 -14.05
N THR A 385 -6.47 18.55 -13.39
CA THR A 385 -5.09 18.24 -13.78
C THR A 385 -4.86 16.74 -13.67
N MET A 386 -4.23 16.16 -14.69
CA MET A 386 -3.72 14.80 -14.65
C MET A 386 -2.20 14.83 -14.62
N ASN A 387 -1.61 14.03 -13.74
CA ASN A 387 -0.17 13.88 -13.67
C ASN A 387 0.32 13.04 -14.87
N SER A 388 1.20 13.65 -15.67
CA SER A 388 1.72 13.10 -16.93
C SER A 388 2.58 11.84 -16.76
N GLU A 389 3.05 11.54 -15.55
CA GLU A 389 3.84 10.35 -15.15
C GLU A 389 3.16 9.00 -15.38
N SER A 390 1.88 8.99 -15.74
CA SER A 390 1.05 7.81 -15.59
C SER A 390 0.19 7.46 -16.82
N ILE A 391 0.67 7.87 -18.00
CA ILE A 391 0.12 7.41 -19.29
C ILE A 391 0.95 6.25 -19.83
N GLU A 392 0.35 5.06 -19.84
CA GLU A 392 0.91 3.85 -20.41
C GLU A 392 0.11 3.42 -21.66
N THR A 393 0.81 3.18 -22.75
CA THR A 393 0.24 2.60 -23.98
C THR A 393 0.12 1.08 -23.86
N LEU A 394 -0.61 0.48 -24.82
CA LEU A 394 -0.67 -0.97 -24.98
C LEU A 394 0.75 -1.57 -25.08
N GLY A 395 1.14 -2.35 -24.07
CA GLY A 395 2.49 -2.92 -23.96
C GLY A 395 3.41 -2.25 -22.94
N GLY A 396 2.92 -1.28 -22.17
CA GLY A 396 3.66 -0.63 -21.07
C GLY A 396 4.64 0.46 -21.53
N GLY A 397 4.65 0.81 -22.82
CA GLY A 397 5.45 1.91 -23.33
C GLY A 397 4.77 3.26 -23.05
N ARG A 398 5.53 4.34 -22.86
CA ARG A 398 4.96 5.69 -22.86
C ARG A 398 4.56 6.10 -24.29
N PRO A 399 3.53 6.93 -24.49
CA PRO A 399 3.30 7.55 -25.80
C PRO A 399 4.55 8.29 -26.31
N PRO A 400 4.63 8.64 -27.59
CA PRO A 400 5.69 9.52 -28.08
C PRO A 400 5.70 10.86 -27.33
N ALA A 401 6.89 11.41 -27.08
CA ALA A 401 7.03 12.71 -26.44
C ALA A 401 6.25 13.81 -27.21
N PRO A 402 5.40 14.60 -26.53
CA PRO A 402 4.70 15.71 -27.14
C PRO A 402 5.69 16.66 -27.80
N LYS A 403 5.37 17.11 -29.01
CA LYS A 403 6.18 18.07 -29.75
C LYS A 403 5.65 19.48 -29.50
N PHE A 404 6.54 20.45 -29.38
CA PHE A 404 6.19 21.86 -29.30
C PHE A 404 6.92 22.68 -30.36
N LYS A 405 6.33 23.82 -30.71
CA LYS A 405 6.93 24.85 -31.55
C LYS A 405 6.76 26.20 -30.86
N ILE A 406 7.80 27.02 -30.89
CA ILE A 406 7.74 28.43 -30.47
C ILE A 406 7.72 29.25 -31.77
N LEU A 407 6.71 30.09 -31.90
CA LEU A 407 6.53 30.97 -33.05
C LEU A 407 6.91 32.40 -32.66
N ASP A 408 7.47 33.16 -33.59
CA ASP A 408 7.62 34.61 -33.43
C ASP A 408 6.31 35.36 -33.73
N ALA A 409 6.35 36.70 -33.65
CA ALA A 409 5.18 37.54 -33.92
C ALA A 409 4.66 37.46 -35.36
N SER A 410 5.46 36.95 -36.31
CA SER A 410 5.04 36.72 -37.69
C SER A 410 4.46 35.32 -37.92
N GLY A 411 4.48 34.46 -36.89
CA GLY A 411 4.07 33.06 -36.97
C GLY A 411 5.17 32.11 -37.45
N GLN A 412 6.41 32.59 -37.64
CA GLN A 412 7.53 31.74 -38.06
C GLN A 412 8.05 30.94 -36.86
N ALA A 413 8.28 29.64 -37.05
CA ALA A 413 8.86 28.80 -36.01
C ALA A 413 10.33 29.17 -35.75
N VAL A 414 10.61 29.70 -34.56
CA VAL A 414 11.96 30.05 -34.09
C VAL A 414 12.60 28.96 -33.23
N HIS A 415 11.79 28.04 -32.69
CA HIS A 415 12.27 26.86 -31.99
C HIS A 415 11.27 25.70 -32.10
N GLN A 416 11.77 24.47 -32.04
CA GLN A 416 10.95 23.27 -31.95
C GLN A 416 11.66 22.23 -31.10
N GLY A 417 10.89 21.41 -30.39
CA GLY A 417 11.44 20.37 -29.54
C GLY A 417 10.38 19.38 -29.07
N THR A 418 10.76 18.55 -28.12
CA THR A 418 9.86 17.65 -27.41
C THR A 418 9.82 18.02 -25.94
N LEU A 419 8.65 17.91 -25.32
CA LEU A 419 8.53 18.06 -23.87
C LEU A 419 8.95 16.73 -23.23
N GLU A 420 9.82 16.82 -22.22
CA GLU A 420 9.93 15.76 -21.24
C GLU A 420 8.59 15.67 -20.51
N TYR A 421 8.05 14.46 -20.39
CA TYR A 421 6.80 14.24 -19.71
C TYR A 421 6.79 12.87 -19.04
N GLY A 422 6.16 12.84 -17.88
CA GLY A 422 6.27 11.78 -16.91
C GLY A 422 7.60 11.76 -16.20
#